data_AF-A0A7X7MSF0-F1
#
_entry.id   AF-A0A7X7MSF0-F1
#
_cell.length_a   1.000
_cell.length_b   1.000
_cell.length_c   1.000
_cell.angle_alpha   90.00
_cell.angle_beta   90.00
_cell.angle_gamma   90.00
#
_symmetry.space_group_name_H-M   'P 1'
#
loop_
_entity.id
_entity.type
_entity.pdbx_description
1 polymer ?
#
loop_
_entity_poly.entity_id
_entity_poly.type
_entity_poly.pdbx_seq_one_letter_code
_entity_poly.pdbx_strand_id
1 'polypeptide(L)'
;IPGSEFLMAVDTVIVAIGNGSNPLISQTTEGLAVNKWGNIIVDETGKSSIDGIYAGGDIVLGAATVILAMGEGRRAAAAINAYLAAK
;
A
#
# COMPACT_ATOMS: atom_id res chain seq x y z
N ILE A 1 11.81 -25.77 19.41
CA ILE A 1 12.53 -26.99 19.86
C ILE A 1 12.21 -28.04 18.82
N PRO A 2 13.18 -28.62 18.08
CA PRO A 2 12.86 -29.68 17.14
C PRO A 2 12.08 -30.80 17.84
N GLY A 3 10.91 -31.18 17.30
CA GLY A 3 10.02 -32.17 17.93
C GLY A 3 8.96 -31.59 18.87
N SER A 4 8.80 -30.25 18.96
CA SER A 4 7.75 -29.61 19.77
C SER A 4 6.44 -29.37 19.03
N GLU A 5 6.30 -29.88 17.81
CA GLU A 5 5.10 -29.79 17.01
C GLU A 5 3.97 -30.62 17.66
N PHE A 6 2.75 -30.10 17.62
CA PHE A 6 1.60 -30.77 18.21
C PHE A 6 0.36 -30.56 17.34
N LEU A 7 -0.63 -31.44 17.52
CA LEU A 7 -1.94 -31.33 16.88
C LEU A 7 -2.94 -30.73 17.86
N MET A 8 -3.81 -29.85 17.37
CA MET A 8 -4.90 -29.24 18.14
C MET A 8 -6.22 -29.48 17.39
N ALA A 9 -7.22 -30.04 18.07
CA ALA A 9 -8.56 -30.18 17.51
C ALA A 9 -9.27 -28.83 17.55
N VAL A 10 -9.74 -28.35 16.40
CA VAL A 10 -10.48 -27.09 16.25
C VAL A 10 -11.62 -27.28 15.25
N ASP A 11 -12.75 -26.63 15.50
CA ASP A 11 -13.89 -26.63 14.57
C ASP A 11 -13.76 -25.56 13.48
N THR A 12 -12.98 -24.50 13.73
CA THR A 12 -12.83 -23.36 12.80
C THR A 12 -11.48 -22.67 13.00
N VAL A 13 -10.91 -22.18 11.91
CA VAL A 13 -9.65 -21.40 11.88
C VAL A 13 -9.89 -20.08 11.15
N ILE A 14 -9.48 -18.97 11.77
CA ILE A 14 -9.50 -17.63 11.15
C ILE A 14 -8.05 -17.13 11.07
N VAL A 15 -7.57 -16.90 9.86
CA VAL A 15 -6.21 -16.39 9.63
C VAL A 15 -6.22 -14.87 9.64
N ALA A 16 -5.66 -14.27 10.68
CA ALA A 16 -5.62 -12.81 10.89
C ALA A 16 -4.18 -12.30 11.09
N ILE A 17 -3.23 -12.77 10.28
CA ILE A 17 -1.79 -12.43 10.37
C ILE A 17 -1.42 -11.14 9.60
N GLY A 18 -2.41 -10.38 9.14
CA GLY A 18 -2.24 -9.16 8.36
C GLY A 18 -2.50 -9.33 6.86
N ASN A 19 -2.24 -8.27 6.11
CA ASN A 19 -2.46 -8.15 4.68
C ASN A 19 -1.22 -7.62 3.96
N GLY A 20 -1.08 -7.96 2.68
CA GLY A 20 -0.06 -7.43 1.77
C GLY A 20 -0.70 -6.65 0.62
N SER A 21 0.13 -5.91 -0.11
CA SER A 21 -0.29 -5.21 -1.33
C SER A 21 -0.71 -6.19 -2.42
N ASN A 22 -1.72 -5.84 -3.22
CA ASN A 22 -2.15 -6.67 -4.34
C ASN A 22 -1.07 -6.67 -5.45
N PRO A 23 -0.47 -7.81 -5.79
CA PRO A 23 0.64 -7.87 -6.74
C PRO A 23 0.23 -7.56 -8.18
N LEU A 24 -1.07 -7.62 -8.51
CA LEU A 24 -1.52 -7.34 -9.88
C LEU A 24 -1.18 -5.92 -10.31
N ILE A 25 -1.37 -4.93 -9.45
CA ILE A 25 -1.13 -3.53 -9.80
C ILE A 25 0.33 -3.28 -10.20
N SER A 26 1.29 -3.82 -9.45
CA SER A 26 2.71 -3.67 -9.77
C SER A 26 3.13 -4.49 -11.00
N GLN A 27 2.46 -5.61 -11.28
CA GLN A 27 2.76 -6.46 -12.44
C GLN A 27 2.14 -5.95 -13.74
N THR A 28 0.98 -5.29 -13.67
CA THR A 28 0.25 -4.83 -14.87
C THR A 28 0.43 -3.35 -15.18
N THR A 29 1.08 -2.59 -14.30
CA THR A 29 1.32 -1.15 -14.49
C THR A 29 2.79 -0.91 -14.79
N GLU A 30 3.13 -0.92 -16.07
CA GLU A 30 4.50 -0.67 -16.52
C GLU A 30 5.01 0.70 -16.03
N GLY A 31 6.22 0.73 -15.49
CA GLY A 31 6.84 1.95 -14.95
C GLY A 31 6.43 2.32 -13.53
N LEU A 32 5.55 1.54 -12.86
CA LEU A 32 5.18 1.78 -11.46
C LEU A 32 6.24 1.21 -10.51
N ALA A 33 6.94 2.10 -9.79
CA ALA A 33 7.93 1.71 -8.81
C ALA A 33 7.26 1.24 -7.52
N VAL A 34 7.67 0.05 -7.06
CA VAL A 34 7.23 -0.52 -5.78
C VAL A 34 8.42 -0.98 -4.95
N ASN A 35 8.26 -1.03 -3.63
CA ASN A 35 9.26 -1.60 -2.75
C ASN A 35 9.19 -3.15 -2.76
N LYS A 36 10.09 -3.82 -2.02
CA LYS A 36 10.14 -5.29 -1.96
C LYS A 36 8.90 -5.98 -1.38
N TRP A 37 7.99 -5.22 -0.77
CA TRP A 37 6.71 -5.70 -0.21
C TRP A 37 5.51 -5.37 -1.12
N GLY A 38 5.76 -4.74 -2.27
CA GLY A 38 4.72 -4.36 -3.23
C GLY A 38 3.99 -3.05 -2.89
N ASN A 39 4.46 -2.26 -1.92
CA ASN A 39 3.91 -0.92 -1.69
C ASN A 39 4.41 0.06 -2.74
N ILE A 40 3.55 0.98 -3.17
CA ILE A 40 3.89 2.00 -4.16
C ILE A 40 4.86 3.00 -3.54
N ILE A 41 5.95 3.26 -4.25
CA ILE A 41 6.92 4.29 -3.87
C ILE A 41 6.39 5.64 -4.37
N VAL A 42 6.29 6.61 -3.47
CA VAL A 42 5.84 7.97 -3.77
C VAL A 42 6.80 9.01 -3.18
N ASP A 43 6.76 10.23 -3.72
CA ASP A 43 7.41 11.39 -3.12
C ASP A 43 6.61 11.96 -1.93
N GLU A 44 7.11 13.04 -1.34
CA GLU A 44 6.46 13.70 -0.19
C GLU A 44 5.02 14.15 -0.48
N THR A 45 4.68 14.41 -1.74
CA THR A 45 3.36 14.87 -2.18
C THR A 45 2.39 13.73 -2.48
N GLY A 46 2.87 12.48 -2.47
CA GLY A 46 2.12 11.29 -2.87
C GLY A 46 2.21 10.97 -4.35
N LYS A 47 3.09 11.63 -5.12
CA LYS A 47 3.27 11.36 -6.55
C LYS A 47 4.10 10.10 -6.75
N SER A 48 3.63 9.20 -7.61
CA SER A 48 4.34 7.96 -7.96
C SER A 48 5.44 8.18 -9.00
N SER A 49 6.12 7.10 -9.40
CA SER A 49 7.07 7.12 -10.53
C SER A 49 6.44 7.46 -11.89
N ILE A 50 5.11 7.40 -12.02
CA ILE A 50 4.38 7.69 -13.26
C ILE A 50 3.76 9.08 -13.16
N ASP A 51 4.01 9.93 -14.16
CA ASP A 51 3.46 11.28 -14.20
C ASP A 51 1.93 11.28 -14.19
N GLY A 52 1.34 12.16 -13.38
CA GLY A 52 -0.10 12.23 -13.18
C GLY A 52 -0.71 11.11 -12.31
N ILE A 53 0.07 10.14 -11.83
CA ILE A 53 -0.39 9.07 -10.93
C ILE A 53 0.09 9.32 -9.49
N TYR A 54 -0.85 9.22 -8.56
CA TYR A 54 -0.63 9.45 -7.12
C TYR A 54 -1.15 8.27 -6.30
N ALA A 55 -0.58 8.07 -5.12
CA ALA A 55 -1.01 7.03 -4.18
C ALA A 55 -0.93 7.53 -2.73
N GLY A 56 -1.70 6.91 -1.84
CA GLY A 56 -1.73 7.25 -0.42
C GLY A 56 -2.41 6.17 0.41
N GLY A 57 -2.17 6.18 1.72
CA GLY A 57 -2.69 5.16 2.66
C GLY A 57 -1.87 3.88 2.67
N ASP A 58 -2.49 2.77 3.06
CA ASP A 58 -1.79 1.49 3.30
C ASP A 58 -1.02 0.96 2.08
N ILE A 59 -1.44 1.31 0.87
CA ILE A 59 -0.72 0.93 -0.35
C ILE A 59 0.67 1.58 -0.43
N VAL A 60 0.90 2.67 0.29
CA VAL A 60 2.20 3.36 0.44
C VAL A 60 2.87 2.97 1.77
N LEU A 61 2.11 2.99 2.87
CA LEU A 61 2.64 2.90 4.23
C LEU A 61 2.83 1.45 4.74
N GLY A 62 2.17 0.46 4.11
CA GLY A 62 1.88 -0.81 4.76
C GLY A 62 0.72 -0.66 5.77
N ALA A 63 0.43 -1.71 6.53
CA ALA A 63 -0.67 -1.69 7.51
C ALA A 63 -0.55 -0.50 8.46
N ALA A 64 -1.47 0.47 8.34
CA ALA A 64 -1.42 1.74 9.05
C ALA A 64 -2.79 2.06 9.68
N THR A 65 -2.96 3.31 10.11
CA THR A 65 -4.20 3.79 10.73
C THR A 65 -5.00 4.64 9.76
N VAL A 66 -6.32 4.69 9.98
CA VAL A 66 -7.25 5.50 9.18
C VAL A 66 -6.84 6.97 9.12
N ILE A 67 -6.31 7.53 10.21
CA ILE A 67 -5.92 8.95 10.25
C ILE A 67 -4.70 9.23 9.36
N LEU A 68 -3.75 8.29 9.26
CA LEU A 68 -2.60 8.41 8.37
C LEU A 68 -3.04 8.30 6.90
N ALA A 69 -3.91 7.34 6.59
CA ALA A 69 -4.46 7.20 5.25
C ALA A 69 -5.25 8.43 4.79
N MET A 70 -6.04 9.04 5.69
CA MET A 70 -6.73 10.30 5.41
C MET A 70 -5.74 11.44 5.14
N GLY A 71 -4.67 11.53 5.94
CA GLY A 71 -3.60 12.52 5.76
C GLY A 71 -2.91 12.41 4.40
N GLU A 72 -2.52 11.20 3.99
CA GLU A 72 -1.95 10.93 2.67
C GLU A 72 -2.93 11.30 1.54
N GLY A 73 -4.21 10.94 1.69
CA GLY A 73 -5.25 11.28 0.72
C GLY A 73 -5.41 12.80 0.52
N ARG A 74 -5.42 13.59 1.61
CA ARG A 74 -5.49 15.05 1.51
C ARG A 74 -4.25 15.65 0.85
N ARG A 75 -3.07 15.10 1.10
CA ARG A 75 -1.83 15.58 0.51
C ARG A 75 -1.77 15.29 -0.99
N ALA A 76 -2.10 14.07 -1.39
CA ALA A 76 -2.20 13.67 -2.79
C ALA A 76 -3.25 14.51 -3.54
N ALA A 77 -4.42 14.77 -2.94
CA ALA A 77 -5.45 15.61 -3.54
C ALA A 77 -4.96 17.05 -3.81
N ALA A 78 -4.24 17.66 -2.86
CA ALA A 78 -3.66 18.98 -3.06
C ALA A 78 -2.63 19.00 -4.20
N ALA A 79 -1.80 17.96 -4.28
CA ALA A 79 -0.80 17.81 -5.34
C ALA A 79 -1.43 17.59 -6.73
N ILE A 80 -2.46 16.75 -6.81
CA ILE A 80 -3.25 16.53 -8.03
C ILE A 80 -3.87 17.86 -8.49
N ASN A 81 -4.47 18.63 -7.59
CA ASN A 81 -5.07 19.91 -7.92
C ASN A 81 -4.04 20.91 -8.48
N ALA A 82 -2.86 21.00 -7.85
CA ALA A 82 -1.78 21.84 -8.35
C ALA A 82 -1.28 21.40 -9.74
N TYR A 83 -1.13 20.09 -9.96
CA TYR A 83 -0.72 19.53 -11.25
C TYR A 83 -1.73 19.85 -12.36
N LEU A 84 -3.03 19.71 -12.09
CA LEU A 84 -4.08 20.00 -13.06
C LEU A 84 -4.23 21.49 -13.34
N ALA A 85 -4.05 22.35 -12.34
CA ALA A 85 -4.13 23.80 -12.52
C ALA A 85 -2.95 24.39 -13.31
N ALA A 86 -1.81 23.71 -13.33
CA ALA A 86 -0.61 24.11 -14.07
C ALA A 86 -0.60 23.61 -15.53
N LYS A 87 -1.64 22.89 -15.95
CA LYS A 87 -1.77 22.27 -17.27
C LYS A 87 -2.70 23.07 -18.16
#